data_AF-A0A7W2TT47-F1
#
_entry.id   AF-A0A7W2TT47-F1
#
_cell.length_a   1.000
_cell.length_b   1.000
_cell.length_c   1.000
_cell.angle_alpha   90.00
_cell.angle_beta   90.00
_cell.angle_gamma   90.00
#
_symmetry.space_group_name_H-M   'P 1'
#
loop_
_entity.id
_entity.type
_entity.pdbx_description
1 polymer ?
#
loop_
_entity_poly.entity_id
_entity_poly.type
_entity_poly.pdbx_seq_one_letter_code
_entity_poly.pdbx_strand_id
1 'polypeptide(L)' 'LSAELLINWRKQHPQSHWMVPIKSNTQYTVIESYSEHDFKVEMSVSAHARKQDPSLPECWQARLVL' A
#
# COMPACT_ATOMS: atom_id res chain seq x y z
N LEU A 1 -4.16 -9.92 -1.30
CA LEU A 1 -4.48 -8.81 -2.21
C LEU A 1 -3.17 -8.28 -2.75
N SER A 2 -3.07 -7.97 -4.05
CA SER A 2 -1.84 -7.46 -4.66
C SER A 2 -1.75 -5.94 -4.54
N ALA A 3 -0.53 -5.41 -4.50
CA ALA A 3 -0.28 -3.97 -4.53
C ALA A 3 -0.84 -3.32 -5.81
N GLU A 4 -0.74 -4.01 -6.94
CA GLU A 4 -1.28 -3.57 -8.24
C GLU A 4 -2.76 -3.18 -8.16
N LEU A 5 -3.62 -4.08 -7.64
CA LEU A 5 -5.06 -3.81 -7.55
C LEU A 5 -5.34 -2.56 -6.72
N LEU A 6 -4.69 -2.43 -5.56
CA LEU A 6 -4.93 -1.35 -4.62
C LEU A 6 -4.44 0.01 -5.16
N ILE A 7 -3.30 0.01 -5.83
CA ILE A 7 -2.73 1.20 -6.48
C ILE A 7 -3.63 1.63 -7.65
N ASN A 8 -4.03 0.69 -8.51
CA ASN A 8 -4.84 0.99 -9.69
C ASN A 8 -6.26 1.42 -9.31
N TRP A 9 -6.85 0.82 -8.27
CA TRP A 9 -8.12 1.30 -7.71
C TRP A 9 -8.03 2.75 -7.24
N ARG A 10 -7.00 3.09 -6.45
CA ARG A 10 -6.81 4.47 -5.96
C ARG A 10 -6.60 5.45 -7.11
N LYS A 11 -5.88 5.05 -8.16
CA LYS A 11 -5.67 5.87 -9.37
C LYS A 11 -7.00 6.18 -10.08
N GLN A 12 -7.88 5.18 -10.22
CA GLN A 12 -9.16 5.33 -10.93
C GLN A 12 -10.24 6.02 -10.08
N HIS A 13 -10.19 5.83 -8.75
CA HIS A 13 -11.18 6.34 -7.82
C HIS A 13 -10.50 7.07 -6.64
N PRO A 14 -10.00 8.30 -6.84
CA PRO A 14 -9.17 9.01 -5.85
C PRO A 14 -9.90 9.36 -4.55
N GLN A 15 -11.24 9.38 -4.56
CA GLN A 15 -12.08 9.63 -3.37
C GLN A 15 -12.58 8.34 -2.70
N SER A 16 -12.21 7.17 -3.23
CA SER A 16 -12.56 5.88 -2.64
C SER A 16 -11.49 5.41 -1.68
N HIS A 17 -11.94 4.89 -0.54
CA HIS A 17 -11.10 4.29 0.47
C HIS A 17 -11.38 2.80 0.55
N TRP A 18 -10.35 2.02 0.81
CA TRP A 18 -10.44 0.58 1.05
C TRP A 18 -9.69 0.27 2.33
N MET A 19 -10.11 -0.80 3.01
CA MET A 19 -9.46 -1.29 4.22
C MET A 19 -9.40 -2.80 4.14
N VAL A 20 -8.22 -3.36 4.42
CA VAL A 20 -8.00 -4.81 4.36
C VAL A 20 -7.23 -5.26 5.59
N PRO A 21 -7.50 -6.47 6.11
CA PRO A 21 -6.67 -7.04 7.15
C PRO A 21 -5.23 -7.20 6.67
N ILE A 22 -4.28 -6.72 7.47
CA ILE A 22 -2.86 -6.93 7.19
C ILE A 22 -2.53 -8.42 7.34
N LYS A 23 -1.71 -8.95 6.43
CA LYS A 23 -1.20 -10.32 6.56
C LYS A 23 0.03 -10.32 7.46
N SER A 24 0.23 -11.39 8.23
CA SER A 24 1.39 -11.56 9.12
C SER A 24 2.75 -11.43 8.42
N ASN A 25 2.84 -11.76 7.13
CA ASN A 25 4.06 -11.66 6.34
C ASN A 25 4.21 -10.34 5.56
N THR A 26 3.39 -9.33 5.86
CA THR A 26 3.45 -8.04 5.19
C THR A 26 4.63 -7.24 5.70
N GLN A 27 5.56 -6.90 4.79
CA GLN A 27 6.70 -6.05 5.11
C GLN A 27 6.35 -4.59 4.80
N TYR A 28 6.65 -3.70 5.74
CA TYR A 28 6.45 -2.27 5.61
C TYR A 28 7.44 -1.50 6.48
N THR A 29 7.62 -0.23 6.16
CA THR A 29 8.40 0.71 6.97
C THR A 29 7.46 1.83 7.42
N VAL A 30 7.43 2.12 8.73
CA VAL A 30 6.72 3.29 9.24
C VAL A 30 7.50 4.54 8.85
N ILE A 31 6.84 5.45 8.13
CA ILE A 31 7.45 6.71 7.67
C ILE A 31 6.90 7.93 8.41
N GLU A 32 5.73 7.81 9.05
CA GLU A 32 5.11 8.86 9.86
C GLU A 32 4.15 8.22 10.88
N SER A 33 4.09 8.76 12.09
CA SER A 33 3.14 8.34 13.13
C SER A 33 2.18 9.49 13.42
N TYR A 34 0.88 9.21 13.36
CA TYR A 34 -0.16 10.20 13.67
C TYR A 34 -0.74 10.01 15.08
N SER A 35 -0.74 8.78 15.60
CA SER A 35 -1.14 8.45 16.98
C SER A 35 -0.49 7.13 17.44
N GLU A 36 -0.83 6.67 18.65
CA GLU A 36 -0.42 5.37 19.19
C GLU A 36 -0.84 4.18 18.31
N HIS A 37 -1.93 4.32 17.56
CA HIS A 37 -2.53 3.24 16.77
C HIS A 37 -2.65 3.59 15.29
N ASP A 38 -2.03 4.68 14.83
CA ASP A 38 -2.26 5.17 13.48
C ASP A 38 -0.98 5.67 12.80
N PHE A 39 -0.58 4.97 11.75
CA PHE A 39 0.72 5.13 11.10
C PHE A 39 0.58 5.29 9.59
N LYS A 40 1.47 6.09 9.00
CA LYS A 40 1.75 6.06 7.57
C LYS A 40 2.87 5.07 7.33
N VAL A 41 2.62 4.11 6.45
CA VAL A 41 3.59 3.08 6.11
C VAL A 41 3.90 3.09 4.63
N GLU A 42 5.15 2.74 4.30
CA GLU A 42 5.61 2.50 2.95
C GLU A 42 5.85 0.99 2.74
N MET A 43 5.47 0.51 1.57
CA MET A 43 5.56 -0.89 1.16
C MET A 43 6.18 -0.99 -0.22
N SER A 44 7.02 -2.00 -0.46
CA SER A 44 7.57 -2.24 -1.78
C SER A 44 6.53 -2.91 -2.70
N VAL A 45 6.53 -2.51 -3.97
CA VAL A 45 5.85 -3.25 -5.03
C VAL A 45 6.83 -4.32 -5.52
N SER A 46 6.37 -5.55 -5.75
CA SER A 46 7.28 -6.61 -6.22
C SER A 46 7.76 -6.33 -7.65
N ALA A 47 8.99 -6.74 -7.97
CA ALA A 47 9.52 -6.62 -9.33
C ALA A 47 8.66 -7.40 -10.36
N HIS A 48 8.04 -8.51 -9.94
CA HIS A 48 7.09 -9.26 -10.76
C HIS A 48 5.86 -8.42 -11.14
N ALA A 49 5.26 -7.73 -10.16
CA ALA A 49 4.10 -6.87 -10.42
C ALA A 49 4.47 -5.68 -11.33
N ARG A 50 5.62 -5.04 -11.09
CA ARG A 50 6.11 -3.96 -11.98
C ARG A 50 6.43 -4.44 -13.40
N LYS A 51 6.84 -5.70 -13.57
CA LYS A 51 7.03 -6.29 -14.90
C LYS A 51 5.71 -6.47 -15.64
N GLN A 52 4.63 -6.80 -14.92
CA GLN A 52 3.29 -6.94 -15.50
C GLN A 52 2.64 -5.58 -15.77
N ASP A 53 2.80 -4.62 -14.86
CA ASP A 53 2.35 -3.23 -15.00
C ASP A 53 3.52 -2.26 -14.71
N PRO A 54 4.23 -1.81 -15.76
CA PRO A 54 5.35 -0.86 -15.63
C PRO A 54 4.95 0.52 -15.11
N SER A 55 3.65 0.84 -15.04
CA SER A 55 3.16 2.10 -14.47
C SER A 55 3.14 2.10 -12.93
N LEU A 56 3.41 0.95 -12.31
CA LEU A 56 3.48 0.83 -10.87
C LEU A 56 4.79 1.44 -10.34
N PRO A 57 4.72 2.19 -9.22
CA PRO A 57 5.90 2.72 -8.56
C PRO A 57 6.72 1.61 -7.90
N GLU A 58 7.95 1.91 -7.49
CA GLU A 58 8.78 0.98 -6.70
C GLU A 58 8.21 0.75 -5.30
N CYS A 59 7.72 1.82 -4.69
CA CYS A 59 7.10 1.82 -3.38
C CYS A 59 5.70 2.46 -3.44
N TRP A 60 4.84 2.09 -2.50
CA TRP A 60 3.53 2.69 -2.33
C TRP A 60 3.23 2.89 -0.85
N GLN A 61 2.43 3.91 -0.56
CA GLN A 61 2.10 4.30 0.81
C GLN A 61 0.65 3.98 1.15
N ALA A 62 0.43 3.59 2.41
CA ALA A 62 -0.86 3.25 2.99
C ALA A 62 -0.96 3.72 4.45
N ARG A 63 -2.16 3.64 5.02
CA ARG A 63 -2.41 3.82 6.45
C ARG A 63 -2.42 2.45 7.13
N LEU A 64 -1.71 2.32 8.24
CA LEU A 64 -1.78 1.18 9.14
C LEU A 64 -2.47 1.64 10.42
N VAL A 65 -3.63 1.05 10.70
CA VAL A 65 -4.41 1.30 11.92
C VAL A 65 -4.42 0.02 12.75
N LEU A 66 -3.95 0.10 14.00
CA LEU A 66 -3.81 -1.03 14.94
C LEU A 66 -4.98 -1.12 15.93
#